data_AF-A0A1H5C5T2-F1
#
_entry.id   AF-A0A1H5C5T2-F1
#
_cell.length_a   1.000
_cell.length_b   1.000
_cell.length_c   1.000
_cell.angle_alpha   90.00
_cell.angle_beta   90.00
_cell.angle_gamma   90.00
#
_symmetry.space_group_name_H-M   'P 1'
#
loop_
_entity.id
_entity.type
_entity.pdbx_description
1 polymer ?
#
loop_
_entity_poly.entity_id
_entity_poly.type
_entity_poly.pdbx_seq_one_letter_code
_entity_poly.pdbx_strand_id
1 'polypeptide(L)'
;MIRDTIEGLADSRHDVCVIGSGPVGISLALELERLGRSVLLLESGGEAQEAEAQALSDAHIVDPARHDDMRIAVARRLGGTSNLWGGRCLPFDPIDFEPRAIVGGALWPIGFEDIAPHIAAATRYACAGAPLFALDDAHPPSGDFSISSLERWSRNRRLQIAHRQALAASSKIDLRLHATLVGLDWSERRIAGLKVATRDGRRIAVPVGNVVLAMGGLESTRLLLNEQRRSAGLFGGPDGPLGRYYMGHMIGEIADIVFASEAVDRLFEYEIDAHASYVRRRFTPTPQAQRQHGLLNIALWPVVPQISDARHGDGFLSSIALALSIRPLGRRLIAEAIRKRHIPDGMARLPHLMNLVRDLPQTALAVPLLLWNRYLASIPVPGFYKRNAGRRYGLSYHSEQAPSARSRVRLARDSDPTGLPRLEIDLRFAEADADSVVRCHDLLASWLERTRLGRIEFRHQPDERRARVLAQASHGTHQIGTARMARSHEEGVVDQDLRVFDAENLYVASSAVLPTSGQANPTLTVMALAMRLAAKLATPR
;
A
#
# COMPACT_ATOMS: atom_id res chain seq x y z
N MET A 1 4.88 -5.77 27.37
CA MET A 1 3.70 -6.54 27.86
C MET A 1 2.44 -6.09 27.11
N ILE A 2 1.66 -7.01 26.51
CA ILE A 2 0.40 -6.70 25.83
C ILE A 2 -0.74 -6.77 26.83
N ARG A 3 -1.56 -5.73 26.92
CA ARG A 3 -2.66 -5.65 27.89
C ARG A 3 -3.95 -5.23 27.23
N ASP A 4 -5.03 -5.85 27.68
CA ASP A 4 -6.39 -5.53 27.27
C ASP A 4 -7.11 -4.75 28.39
N THR A 5 -6.63 -3.53 28.62
CA THR A 5 -7.14 -2.62 29.65
C THR A 5 -6.66 -1.19 29.39
N ILE A 6 -7.53 -0.23 29.68
CA ILE A 6 -7.15 1.19 29.79
C ILE A 6 -6.80 1.59 31.23
N GLU A 7 -6.96 0.66 32.18
CA GLU A 7 -6.68 0.81 33.59
C GLU A 7 -5.22 1.25 33.80
N GLY A 8 -5.04 2.29 34.61
CA GLY A 8 -3.74 2.88 34.92
C GLY A 8 -3.18 3.82 33.84
N LEU A 9 -3.87 4.06 32.72
CA LEU A 9 -3.37 4.97 31.69
C LEU A 9 -3.28 6.43 32.15
N ALA A 10 -4.18 6.90 33.03
CA ALA A 10 -4.17 8.26 33.57
C ALA A 10 -2.85 8.58 34.32
N ASP A 11 -2.29 7.57 34.99
CA ASP A 11 -1.06 7.71 35.78
C ASP A 11 0.19 7.28 34.99
N SER A 12 -0.01 6.71 33.79
CA SER A 12 1.10 6.27 32.95
C SER A 12 1.94 7.45 32.45
N ARG A 13 3.26 7.25 32.35
CA ARG A 13 4.20 8.23 31.82
C ARG A 13 5.16 7.53 30.88
N HIS A 14 5.21 8.00 29.63
CA HIS A 14 6.03 7.46 28.57
C HIS A 14 6.62 8.61 27.75
N ASP A 15 7.81 8.41 27.19
CA ASP A 15 8.49 9.42 26.36
C ASP A 15 7.68 9.74 25.10
N VAL A 16 7.10 8.70 24.50
CA VAL A 16 6.32 8.78 23.25
C VAL A 16 5.05 7.94 23.37
N CYS A 17 3.92 8.49 22.95
CA CYS A 17 2.68 7.76 22.75
C CYS A 17 2.43 7.57 21.25
N VAL A 18 2.37 6.32 20.80
CA VAL A 18 2.10 5.93 19.41
C VAL A 18 0.67 5.39 19.32
N ILE A 19 -0.10 5.90 18.36
CA ILE A 19 -1.53 5.55 18.20
C ILE A 19 -1.71 4.75 16.92
N GLY A 20 -2.17 3.52 17.05
CA GLY A 20 -2.32 2.55 15.97
C GLY A 20 -1.17 1.55 15.95
N SER A 21 -1.48 0.26 15.98
CA SER A 21 -0.50 -0.83 16.00
C SER A 21 -0.37 -1.53 14.64
N GLY A 22 -0.51 -0.76 13.56
CA GLY A 22 -0.25 -1.22 12.20
C GLY A 22 1.24 -1.46 11.92
N PRO A 23 1.61 -1.74 10.64
CA PRO A 23 3.01 -1.90 10.23
C PRO A 23 3.94 -0.78 10.74
N VAL A 24 3.48 0.46 10.60
CA VAL A 24 4.25 1.66 10.96
C VAL A 24 4.35 1.80 12.48
N GLY A 25 3.24 1.68 13.20
CA GLY A 25 3.19 1.85 14.65
C GLY A 25 4.00 0.81 15.42
N ILE A 26 3.89 -0.48 15.05
CA ILE A 26 4.71 -1.54 15.66
C ILE A 26 6.19 -1.28 15.40
N SER A 27 6.56 -0.99 14.15
CA SER A 27 7.96 -0.77 13.79
C SER A 27 8.54 0.44 14.51
N LEU A 28 7.78 1.55 14.59
CA LEU A 28 8.16 2.76 15.30
C LEU A 28 8.37 2.49 16.79
N ALA A 29 7.45 1.77 17.45
CA ALA A 29 7.56 1.46 18.86
C ALA A 29 8.83 0.63 19.17
N LEU A 30 9.11 -0.38 18.33
CA LEU A 30 10.31 -1.22 18.47
C LEU A 30 11.61 -0.44 18.19
N GLU A 31 11.61 0.46 17.23
CA GLU A 31 12.79 1.29 16.93
C GLU A 31 13.02 2.34 18.04
N LEU A 32 11.97 2.95 18.59
CA LEU A 32 12.06 3.84 19.74
C LEU A 32 12.60 3.11 20.98
N GLU A 33 12.12 1.90 21.27
CA GLU A 33 12.67 1.05 22.33
C GLU A 33 14.15 0.76 22.11
N ARG A 34 14.52 0.36 20.88
CA ARG A 34 15.92 0.09 20.50
C ARG A 34 16.80 1.33 20.73
N LEU A 35 16.27 2.52 20.49
CA LEU A 35 16.91 3.81 20.74
C LEU A 35 16.75 4.31 22.20
N GLY A 36 16.23 3.46 23.09
CA GLY A 36 16.23 3.69 24.53
C GLY A 36 14.97 4.35 25.09
N ARG A 37 13.97 4.69 24.26
CA ARG A 37 12.76 5.41 24.67
C ARG A 37 11.65 4.48 25.14
N SER A 38 10.88 4.94 26.13
CA SER A 38 9.65 4.30 26.60
C SER A 38 8.46 4.69 25.71
N VAL A 39 7.62 3.73 25.38
CA VAL A 39 6.53 3.88 24.41
C VAL A 39 5.21 3.37 24.97
N LEU A 40 4.19 4.22 24.93
CA LEU A 40 2.80 3.79 25.06
C LEU A 40 2.23 3.55 23.65
N LEU A 41 1.88 2.31 23.32
CA LEU A 41 1.28 1.94 22.04
C LEU A 41 -0.20 1.61 22.23
N LEU A 42 -1.08 2.45 21.67
CA LEU A 42 -2.54 2.26 21.77
C LEU A 42 -3.09 1.67 20.47
N GLU A 43 -3.95 0.66 20.59
CA GLU A 43 -4.68 0.05 19.49
C GLU A 43 -6.18 0.06 19.79
N SER A 44 -6.98 0.39 18.77
CA SER A 44 -8.42 0.50 18.91
C SER A 44 -9.14 -0.86 18.95
N GLY A 45 -8.60 -1.88 18.27
CA GLY A 45 -9.16 -3.24 18.30
C GLY A 45 -8.41 -4.20 19.23
N GLY A 46 -8.86 -5.47 19.26
CA GLY A 46 -8.20 -6.58 19.94
C GLY A 46 -7.06 -7.24 19.15
N GLU A 47 -6.63 -8.43 19.59
CA GLU A 47 -5.66 -9.26 18.85
C GLU A 47 -6.28 -9.88 17.58
N ALA A 48 -7.54 -10.27 17.67
CA ALA A 48 -8.31 -10.86 16.58
C ALA A 48 -9.12 -9.80 15.84
N GLN A 49 -9.75 -10.19 14.72
CA GLN A 49 -10.69 -9.31 14.03
C GLN A 49 -12.04 -9.36 14.72
N GLU A 50 -12.58 -8.19 15.05
CA GLU A 50 -13.87 -8.02 15.72
C GLU A 50 -14.74 -7.09 14.88
N ALA A 51 -16.00 -7.49 14.68
CA ALA A 51 -16.91 -6.75 13.80
C ALA A 51 -17.20 -5.35 14.33
N GLU A 52 -17.39 -5.22 15.65
CA GLU A 52 -17.72 -3.95 16.29
C GLU A 52 -16.54 -2.97 16.25
N ALA A 53 -15.32 -3.45 16.47
CA ALA A 53 -14.13 -2.64 16.29
C ALA A 53 -14.02 -2.20 14.83
N GLN A 54 -14.08 -3.13 13.88
CA GLN A 54 -13.95 -2.84 12.45
C GLN A 54 -14.99 -1.81 11.95
N ALA A 55 -16.23 -1.87 12.44
CA ALA A 55 -17.32 -0.94 12.08
C ALA A 55 -17.06 0.53 12.47
N LEU A 56 -16.11 0.79 13.39
CA LEU A 56 -15.65 2.15 13.70
C LEU A 56 -14.94 2.83 12.51
N SER A 57 -14.52 2.06 11.51
CA SER A 57 -13.91 2.57 10.27
C SER A 57 -14.87 2.60 9.08
N ASP A 58 -16.17 2.33 9.27
CA ASP A 58 -17.13 2.47 8.16
C ASP A 58 -17.24 3.94 7.74
N ALA A 59 -17.31 4.13 6.43
CA ALA A 59 -17.33 5.43 5.78
C ALA A 59 -18.36 5.46 4.64
N HIS A 60 -18.85 6.65 4.32
CA HIS A 60 -19.68 6.91 3.15
C HIS A 60 -18.78 7.08 1.93
N ILE A 61 -18.77 6.10 1.04
CA ILE A 61 -18.01 6.18 -0.21
C ILE A 61 -18.90 6.84 -1.27
N VAL A 62 -18.50 8.01 -1.77
CA VAL A 62 -19.30 8.80 -2.73
C VAL A 62 -19.47 8.05 -4.05
N ASP A 63 -18.40 7.44 -4.55
CA ASP A 63 -18.43 6.56 -5.73
C ASP A 63 -17.84 5.18 -5.37
N PRO A 64 -18.69 4.18 -5.02
CA PRO A 64 -18.24 2.83 -4.69
C PRO A 64 -17.48 2.11 -5.82
N ALA A 65 -17.54 2.59 -7.07
CA ALA A 65 -16.74 2.04 -8.15
C ALA A 65 -15.27 2.48 -8.06
N ARG A 66 -14.95 3.55 -7.33
CA ARG A 66 -13.62 4.17 -7.30
C ARG A 66 -12.80 3.86 -6.06
N HIS A 67 -13.41 3.32 -5.03
CA HIS A 67 -12.72 3.05 -3.77
C HIS A 67 -13.05 1.66 -3.25
N ASP A 68 -12.04 1.01 -2.68
CA ASP A 68 -12.22 -0.28 -2.01
C ASP A 68 -13.14 -0.17 -0.78
N ASP A 69 -13.81 -1.27 -0.44
CA ASP A 69 -14.58 -1.31 0.80
C ASP A 69 -13.65 -1.11 2.03
N MET A 70 -14.11 -0.33 3.02
CA MET A 70 -13.32 -0.03 4.22
C MET A 70 -12.93 -1.29 5.01
N ARG A 71 -13.68 -2.40 4.88
CA ARG A 71 -13.38 -3.71 5.50
C ARG A 71 -12.12 -4.38 4.95
N ILE A 72 -11.68 -3.98 3.76
CA ILE A 72 -10.41 -4.45 3.17
C ILE A 72 -9.33 -3.36 3.10
N ALA A 73 -9.74 -2.09 3.16
CA ALA A 73 -8.82 -0.94 3.16
C ALA A 73 -8.22 -0.64 4.55
N VAL A 74 -8.95 -0.94 5.63
CA VAL A 74 -8.51 -0.70 7.02
C VAL A 74 -8.69 -1.99 7.83
N ALA A 75 -7.80 -2.20 8.80
CA ALA A 75 -7.95 -3.27 9.80
C ALA A 75 -7.71 -2.69 11.19
N ARG A 76 -8.75 -2.71 12.03
CA ARG A 76 -8.66 -2.27 13.43
C ARG A 76 -8.44 -3.46 14.34
N ARG A 77 -7.18 -3.82 14.52
CA ARG A 77 -6.68 -4.90 15.37
C ARG A 77 -5.17 -4.81 15.46
N LEU A 78 -4.58 -5.55 16.40
CA LEU A 78 -3.13 -5.67 16.51
C LEU A 78 -2.50 -6.12 15.18
N GLY A 79 -1.52 -5.34 14.70
CA GLY A 79 -0.86 -5.52 13.40
C GLY A 79 -1.50 -4.77 12.24
N GLY A 80 -2.70 -4.21 12.42
CA GLY A 80 -3.41 -3.42 11.43
C GLY A 80 -3.49 -4.10 10.05
N THR A 81 -3.26 -3.33 9.00
CA THR A 81 -3.35 -3.79 7.59
C THR A 81 -2.28 -4.81 7.19
N SER A 82 -1.26 -5.06 8.02
CA SER A 82 -0.33 -6.18 7.79
C SER A 82 -1.04 -7.56 7.83
N ASN A 83 -2.23 -7.60 8.42
CA ASN A 83 -3.08 -8.79 8.37
C ASN A 83 -3.77 -9.03 7.03
N LEU A 84 -3.88 -8.00 6.18
CA LEU A 84 -4.65 -8.00 4.93
C LEU A 84 -3.77 -7.83 3.68
N TRP A 85 -2.58 -7.22 3.82
CA TRP A 85 -1.71 -6.88 2.70
C TRP A 85 -1.09 -8.10 2.00
N GLY A 86 -0.56 -7.85 0.79
CA GLY A 86 0.24 -8.83 0.03
C GLY A 86 1.69 -8.99 0.51
N GLY A 87 2.16 -8.13 1.41
CA GLY A 87 3.54 -8.15 1.92
C GLY A 87 4.59 -7.64 0.94
N ARG A 88 4.22 -6.97 -0.15
CA ARG A 88 5.18 -6.36 -1.07
C ARG A 88 5.87 -5.17 -0.39
N CYS A 89 7.19 -5.15 -0.42
CA CYS A 89 8.04 -4.15 0.23
C CYS A 89 8.99 -3.55 -0.80
N LEU A 90 8.83 -2.26 -1.04
CA LEU A 90 9.65 -1.49 -1.98
C LEU A 90 9.64 -0.02 -1.54
N PRO A 91 10.79 0.67 -1.47
CA PRO A 91 10.81 2.10 -1.18
C PRO A 91 10.34 2.89 -2.40
N PHE A 92 10.04 4.17 -2.20
CA PHE A 92 9.84 5.09 -3.31
C PHE A 92 11.17 5.31 -4.06
N ASP A 93 11.06 5.59 -5.35
CA ASP A 93 12.22 5.81 -6.21
C ASP A 93 12.74 7.24 -6.00
N PRO A 94 14.04 7.54 -6.20
CA PRO A 94 14.57 8.90 -6.01
C PRO A 94 13.81 9.99 -6.77
N ILE A 95 13.32 9.67 -7.97
CA ILE A 95 12.52 10.59 -8.80
C ILE A 95 11.15 10.95 -8.19
N ASP A 96 10.63 10.17 -7.24
CA ASP A 96 9.39 10.50 -6.53
C ASP A 96 9.56 11.75 -5.64
N PHE A 97 10.79 12.05 -5.20
CA PHE A 97 11.15 13.20 -4.35
C PHE A 97 11.51 14.45 -5.16
N GLU A 98 11.69 14.31 -6.48
CA GLU A 98 12.05 15.43 -7.34
C GLU A 98 10.85 16.33 -7.66
N PRO A 99 11.05 17.65 -7.85
CA PRO A 99 10.05 18.52 -8.42
C PRO A 99 9.67 18.06 -9.84
N ARG A 100 8.42 17.62 -10.02
CA ARG A 100 7.90 17.18 -11.33
C ARG A 100 6.65 17.95 -11.70
N ALA A 101 6.65 18.59 -12.88
CA ALA A 101 5.49 19.36 -13.36
C ALA A 101 4.23 18.49 -13.50
N ILE A 102 4.38 17.22 -13.86
CA ILE A 102 3.27 16.29 -14.10
C ILE A 102 2.47 15.95 -12.83
N VAL A 103 3.04 16.11 -11.62
CA VAL A 103 2.31 15.90 -10.35
C VAL A 103 1.68 17.21 -9.83
N GLY A 104 1.44 18.18 -10.70
CA GLY A 104 0.69 19.39 -10.36
C GLY A 104 1.37 20.30 -9.32
N GLY A 105 2.70 20.31 -9.31
CA GLY A 105 3.48 21.14 -8.37
C GLY A 105 3.54 20.60 -6.94
N ALA A 106 3.15 19.34 -6.70
CA ALA A 106 3.42 18.70 -5.41
C ALA A 106 4.93 18.56 -5.19
N LEU A 107 5.39 18.98 -4.01
CA LEU A 107 6.80 18.99 -3.65
C LEU A 107 7.02 18.24 -2.35
N TRP A 108 8.09 17.46 -2.31
CA TRP A 108 8.62 16.93 -1.07
C TRP A 108 9.48 18.00 -0.39
N PRO A 109 9.32 18.24 0.93
CA PRO A 109 10.20 19.10 1.70
C PRO A 109 11.53 18.40 2.07
N ILE A 110 11.70 17.14 1.66
CA ILE A 110 12.89 16.28 1.88
C ILE A 110 13.29 15.61 0.56
N GLY A 111 14.54 15.15 0.48
CA GLY A 111 15.05 14.34 -0.63
C GLY A 111 15.07 12.84 -0.33
N PHE A 112 15.48 12.04 -1.31
CA PHE A 112 15.64 10.60 -1.13
C PHE A 112 16.76 10.26 -0.14
N GLU A 113 17.81 11.07 -0.13
CA GLU A 113 18.94 11.00 0.79
C GLU A 113 18.54 11.13 2.26
N ASP A 114 17.44 11.83 2.56
CA ASP A 114 16.93 11.94 3.92
C ASP A 114 16.30 10.64 4.42
N ILE A 115 15.76 9.81 3.51
CA ILE A 115 15.10 8.55 3.86
C ILE A 115 16.01 7.33 3.66
N ALA A 116 16.98 7.40 2.75
CA ALA A 116 17.82 6.27 2.36
C ALA A 116 18.53 5.58 3.55
N PRO A 117 19.11 6.30 4.54
CA PRO A 117 19.73 5.68 5.72
C PRO A 117 18.77 4.83 6.57
N HIS A 118 17.47 5.09 6.45
CA HIS A 118 16.44 4.48 7.27
C HIS A 118 15.75 3.29 6.60
N ILE A 119 15.98 3.08 5.29
CA ILE A 119 15.40 1.96 4.53
C ILE A 119 15.83 0.62 5.12
N ALA A 120 17.10 0.46 5.50
CA ALA A 120 17.61 -0.79 6.09
C ALA A 120 16.86 -1.19 7.37
N ALA A 121 16.58 -0.23 8.25
CA ALA A 121 15.80 -0.46 9.46
C ALA A 121 14.34 -0.80 9.11
N ALA A 122 13.73 -0.08 8.16
CA ALA A 122 12.38 -0.37 7.70
C ALA A 122 12.26 -1.79 7.10
N THR A 123 13.20 -2.21 6.26
CA THR A 123 13.21 -3.56 5.65
C THR A 123 13.32 -4.66 6.72
N ARG A 124 14.13 -4.44 7.76
CA ARG A 124 14.26 -5.34 8.91
C ARG A 124 12.92 -5.53 9.62
N TYR A 125 12.24 -4.44 9.99
CA TYR A 125 10.95 -4.52 10.68
C TYR A 125 9.82 -5.02 9.78
N ALA A 126 9.90 -4.80 8.46
CA ALA A 126 8.98 -5.38 7.49
C ALA A 126 9.23 -6.89 7.25
N CYS A 127 10.30 -7.46 7.82
CA CYS A 127 10.72 -8.85 7.63
C CYS A 127 10.97 -9.20 6.14
N ALA A 128 11.51 -8.26 5.36
CA ALA A 128 11.63 -8.37 3.90
C ALA A 128 13.05 -8.70 3.37
N GLY A 129 13.92 -9.25 4.22
CA GLY A 129 15.28 -9.65 3.86
C GLY A 129 16.26 -8.47 3.89
N ALA A 130 17.23 -8.45 2.96
CA ALA A 130 18.17 -7.34 2.82
C ALA A 130 17.55 -6.14 2.08
N PRO A 131 18.01 -4.90 2.33
CA PRO A 131 17.51 -3.70 1.67
C PRO A 131 18.07 -3.52 0.24
N LEU A 132 17.97 -4.56 -0.58
CA LEU A 132 18.46 -4.58 -1.96
C LEU A 132 17.26 -4.51 -2.93
N PHE A 133 17.12 -3.38 -3.63
CA PHE A 133 15.97 -3.09 -4.52
C PHE A 133 16.37 -2.86 -5.99
N ALA A 134 17.64 -3.08 -6.30
CA ALA A 134 18.18 -3.09 -7.65
C ALA A 134 19.27 -4.15 -7.75
N LEU A 135 19.47 -4.68 -8.95
CA LEU A 135 20.59 -5.56 -9.28
C LEU A 135 21.74 -4.76 -9.89
N ASP A 136 22.97 -5.15 -9.51
CA ASP A 136 24.22 -4.63 -10.09
C ASP A 136 24.62 -5.36 -11.38
N ASP A 137 23.70 -6.09 -12.01
CA ASP A 137 24.01 -6.84 -13.21
C ASP A 137 24.01 -5.95 -14.45
N ALA A 138 25.11 -6.01 -15.21
CA ALA A 138 25.29 -5.33 -16.48
C ALA A 138 24.48 -5.99 -17.61
N HIS A 139 23.18 -6.23 -17.40
CA HIS A 139 22.24 -6.56 -18.46
C HIS A 139 21.70 -5.25 -19.04
N PRO A 140 22.01 -4.86 -20.28
CA PRO A 140 21.44 -3.64 -20.83
C PRO A 140 20.55 -3.99 -22.05
N PRO A 141 19.78 -3.01 -22.57
CA PRO A 141 20.38 -1.74 -22.95
C PRO A 141 19.91 -0.57 -22.09
N SER A 142 20.88 0.29 -21.79
CA SER A 142 20.69 1.73 -21.64
C SER A 142 19.58 2.24 -22.57
N GLY A 143 18.69 3.08 -22.04
CA GLY A 143 17.60 3.66 -22.82
C GLY A 143 16.41 4.02 -21.94
N ASP A 144 15.21 3.82 -22.47
CA ASP A 144 13.99 4.36 -21.87
C ASP A 144 13.47 3.53 -20.68
N PHE A 145 13.87 2.26 -20.55
CA PHE A 145 13.43 1.35 -19.49
C PHE A 145 14.59 0.59 -18.84
N SER A 146 14.39 0.21 -17.57
CA SER A 146 15.23 -0.68 -16.79
C SER A 146 14.46 -1.93 -16.36
N ILE A 147 15.18 -3.06 -16.32
CA ILE A 147 14.73 -4.34 -15.75
C ILE A 147 15.53 -4.72 -14.49
N SER A 148 16.37 -3.82 -13.98
CA SER A 148 17.23 -4.08 -12.82
C SER A 148 16.51 -3.82 -11.49
N SER A 149 15.35 -3.14 -11.51
CA SER A 149 14.58 -2.87 -10.30
C SER A 149 13.98 -4.17 -9.75
N LEU A 150 14.17 -4.39 -8.45
CA LEU A 150 13.70 -5.56 -7.71
C LEU A 150 12.59 -5.19 -6.73
N GLU A 151 11.47 -5.89 -6.84
CA GLU A 151 10.46 -5.95 -5.79
C GLU A 151 10.83 -7.03 -4.78
N ARG A 152 10.41 -6.84 -3.52
CA ARG A 152 10.61 -7.80 -2.43
C ARG A 152 9.33 -8.12 -1.70
N TRP A 153 9.31 -9.27 -1.04
CA TRP A 153 8.21 -9.65 -0.16
C TRP A 153 8.66 -9.96 1.27
N SER A 154 7.81 -9.53 2.20
CA SER A 154 7.88 -9.89 3.61
C SER A 154 7.76 -11.39 3.78
N ARG A 155 8.70 -11.98 4.52
CA ARG A 155 8.70 -13.41 4.91
C ARG A 155 7.59 -13.73 5.90
N ASN A 156 7.18 -12.74 6.70
CA ASN A 156 6.04 -12.85 7.60
C ASN A 156 5.15 -11.62 7.46
N ARG A 157 4.11 -11.76 6.63
CA ARG A 157 3.14 -10.71 6.36
C ARG A 157 2.49 -10.17 7.65
N ARG A 158 2.20 -11.03 8.63
CA ARG A 158 1.51 -10.62 9.86
C ARG A 158 2.55 -10.11 10.86
N LEU A 159 2.80 -8.81 10.84
CA LEU A 159 3.89 -8.21 11.60
C LEU A 159 3.69 -8.33 13.11
N GLN A 160 2.44 -8.39 13.59
CA GLN A 160 2.18 -8.68 15.00
C GLN A 160 2.56 -10.09 15.42
N ILE A 161 2.55 -11.06 14.49
CA ILE A 161 3.04 -12.41 14.76
C ILE A 161 4.58 -12.38 14.70
N ALA A 162 5.15 -11.73 13.69
CA ALA A 162 6.59 -11.63 13.52
C ALA A 162 7.29 -10.99 14.73
N HIS A 163 6.66 -9.98 15.34
CA HIS A 163 7.21 -9.22 16.46
C HIS A 163 6.57 -9.53 17.81
N ARG A 164 5.73 -10.57 17.91
CA ARG A 164 4.96 -10.89 19.14
C ARG A 164 5.86 -11.01 20.35
N GLN A 165 6.95 -11.77 20.21
CA GLN A 165 7.88 -12.03 21.32
C GLN A 165 8.56 -10.74 21.78
N ALA A 166 8.98 -9.87 20.86
CA ALA A 166 9.60 -8.59 21.19
C ALA A 166 8.62 -7.67 21.94
N LEU A 167 7.39 -7.53 21.44
CA LEU A 167 6.35 -6.72 22.10
C LEU A 167 5.95 -7.27 23.49
N ALA A 168 5.87 -8.60 23.62
CA ALA A 168 5.50 -9.23 24.87
C ALA A 168 6.61 -9.10 25.94
N ALA A 169 7.86 -9.34 25.55
CA ALA A 169 9.03 -9.33 26.43
C ALA A 169 9.55 -7.91 26.75
N SER A 170 9.13 -6.90 25.98
CA SER A 170 9.54 -5.51 26.20
C SER A 170 9.12 -4.99 27.58
N SER A 171 10.08 -4.34 28.25
CA SER A 171 9.89 -3.56 29.47
C SER A 171 9.68 -2.07 29.20
N LYS A 172 9.90 -1.61 27.96
CA LYS A 172 9.76 -0.20 27.54
C LYS A 172 8.51 0.08 26.72
N ILE A 173 7.85 -0.94 26.20
CA ILE A 173 6.62 -0.84 25.42
C ILE A 173 5.43 -1.31 26.26
N ASP A 174 4.55 -0.38 26.59
CA ASP A 174 3.21 -0.66 27.12
C ASP A 174 2.21 -0.66 25.97
N LEU A 175 1.71 -1.84 25.58
CA LEU A 175 0.76 -1.99 24.47
C LEU A 175 -0.66 -2.21 25.04
N ARG A 176 -1.58 -1.28 24.76
CA ARG A 176 -2.99 -1.37 25.17
C ARG A 176 -3.93 -1.58 23.99
N LEU A 177 -4.71 -2.65 24.07
CA LEU A 177 -5.79 -2.97 23.13
C LEU A 177 -7.10 -2.30 23.54
N HIS A 178 -8.06 -2.25 22.62
CA HIS A 178 -9.38 -1.63 22.81
C HIS A 178 -9.35 -0.17 23.31
N ALA A 179 -8.27 0.54 23.00
CA ALA A 179 -8.02 1.92 23.37
C ALA A 179 -8.19 2.83 22.14
N THR A 180 -9.41 3.30 21.91
CA THR A 180 -9.73 4.14 20.74
C THR A 180 -9.48 5.61 21.03
N LEU A 181 -8.55 6.23 20.31
CA LEU A 181 -8.35 7.68 20.39
C LEU A 181 -9.54 8.42 19.74
N VAL A 182 -10.20 9.29 20.51
CA VAL A 182 -11.41 10.04 20.10
C VAL A 182 -11.26 11.55 20.19
N GLY A 183 -10.10 12.03 20.61
CA GLY A 183 -9.78 13.45 20.60
C GLY A 183 -8.48 13.79 21.30
N LEU A 184 -8.06 15.04 21.12
CA LEU A 184 -6.87 15.60 21.75
C LEU A 184 -7.25 16.68 22.76
N ASP A 185 -6.46 16.80 23.83
CA ASP A 185 -6.51 17.92 24.76
C ASP A 185 -5.41 18.91 24.44
N TRP A 186 -5.80 20.03 23.84
CA TRP A 186 -4.91 21.10 23.43
C TRP A 186 -4.65 22.06 24.60
N SER A 187 -3.38 22.40 24.79
CA SER A 187 -2.91 23.48 25.64
C SER A 187 -2.01 24.34 24.75
N GLU A 188 -2.58 25.44 24.24
CA GLU A 188 -1.96 26.29 23.23
C GLU A 188 -1.50 25.46 22.02
N ARG A 189 -0.19 25.45 21.71
CA ARG A 189 0.42 24.69 20.62
C ARG A 189 0.94 23.32 21.06
N ARG A 190 0.42 22.75 22.13
CA ARG A 190 0.87 21.46 22.68
C ARG A 190 -0.31 20.56 23.01
N ILE A 191 -0.14 19.26 22.80
CA ILE A 191 -1.09 18.25 23.25
C ILE A 191 -0.73 17.88 24.69
N ALA A 192 -1.60 18.25 25.63
CA ALA A 192 -1.44 17.94 27.05
C ALA A 192 -1.91 16.52 27.39
N GLY A 193 -2.92 16.03 26.66
CA GLY A 193 -3.51 14.71 26.90
C GLY A 193 -4.26 14.16 25.69
N LEU A 194 -4.57 12.87 25.77
CA LEU A 194 -5.37 12.14 24.79
C LEU A 194 -6.70 11.75 25.42
N LYS A 195 -7.78 11.86 24.65
CA LYS A 195 -9.09 11.31 25.01
C LYS A 195 -9.22 9.91 24.42
N VAL A 196 -9.16 8.89 25.26
CA VAL A 196 -9.27 7.49 24.86
C VAL A 196 -10.63 6.96 25.28
N ALA A 197 -11.34 6.29 24.37
CA ALA A 197 -12.60 5.61 24.61
C ALA A 197 -12.45 4.10 24.44
N THR A 198 -13.17 3.35 25.27
CA THR A 198 -13.28 1.89 25.20
C THR A 198 -14.62 1.47 24.60
N ARG A 199 -14.73 0.18 24.26
CA ARG A 199 -15.95 -0.43 23.72
C ARG A 199 -17.17 -0.28 24.63
N ASP A 200 -16.97 -0.31 25.95
CA ASP A 200 -18.02 -0.14 26.95
C ASP A 200 -18.42 1.34 27.18
N GLY A 201 -17.86 2.26 26.40
CA GLY A 201 -18.18 3.69 26.46
C GLY A 201 -17.42 4.47 27.53
N ARG A 202 -16.57 3.83 28.34
CA ARG A 202 -15.70 4.57 29.28
C ARG A 202 -14.74 5.47 28.50
N ARG A 203 -14.42 6.61 29.11
CA ARG A 203 -13.47 7.59 28.56
C ARG A 203 -12.43 7.92 29.62
N ILE A 204 -11.17 7.96 29.19
CA ILE A 204 -10.03 8.29 30.04
C ILE A 204 -9.17 9.35 29.36
N ALA A 205 -8.65 10.28 30.15
CA ALA A 205 -7.63 11.22 29.73
C ALA A 205 -6.25 10.61 29.99
N VAL A 206 -5.38 10.61 28.99
CA VAL A 206 -4.02 10.05 29.08
C VAL A 206 -3.00 11.16 28.87
N PRO A 207 -2.19 11.52 29.87
CA PRO A 207 -1.18 12.55 29.72
C PRO A 207 -0.04 12.09 28.80
N VAL A 208 0.51 13.02 28.01
CA VAL A 208 1.48 12.67 26.95
C VAL A 208 2.65 13.66 26.83
N GLY A 209 3.83 13.08 26.53
CA GLY A 209 5.04 13.83 26.18
C GLY A 209 5.07 14.19 24.70
N ASN A 210 5.26 13.18 23.84
CA ASN A 210 5.13 13.27 22.39
C ASN A 210 4.02 12.32 21.91
N VAL A 211 3.30 12.70 20.86
CA VAL A 211 2.20 11.91 20.29
C VAL A 211 2.49 11.64 18.81
N VAL A 212 2.42 10.38 18.39
CA VAL A 212 2.55 9.99 16.99
C VAL A 212 1.28 9.29 16.53
N LEU A 213 0.58 9.89 15.58
CA LEU A 213 -0.57 9.29 14.91
C LEU A 213 -0.07 8.32 13.82
N ALA A 214 -0.24 7.02 14.06
CA ALA A 214 0.12 5.93 13.16
C ALA A 214 -1.10 5.04 12.83
N MET A 215 -2.27 5.66 12.71
CA MET A 215 -3.58 4.97 12.59
C MET A 215 -3.94 4.57 11.15
N GLY A 216 -3.01 4.72 10.20
CA GLY A 216 -3.29 4.62 8.75
C GLY A 216 -3.66 5.97 8.13
N GLY A 217 -3.86 6.00 6.82
CA GLY A 217 -4.07 7.26 6.07
C GLY A 217 -5.38 7.95 6.46
N LEU A 218 -6.47 7.20 6.38
CA LEU A 218 -7.82 7.73 6.60
C LEU A 218 -8.12 8.02 8.07
N GLU A 219 -7.79 7.12 9.00
CA GLU A 219 -8.11 7.32 10.43
C GLU A 219 -7.29 8.46 11.05
N SER A 220 -6.02 8.62 10.67
CA SER A 220 -5.20 9.77 11.10
C SER A 220 -5.83 11.08 10.61
N THR A 221 -6.28 11.10 9.36
CA THR A 221 -6.97 12.26 8.77
C THR A 221 -8.31 12.51 9.45
N ARG A 222 -9.09 11.47 9.75
CA ARG A 222 -10.39 11.56 10.41
C ARG A 222 -10.30 12.24 11.77
N LEU A 223 -9.30 11.84 12.57
CA LEU A 223 -9.05 12.49 13.86
C LEU A 223 -8.70 13.97 13.68
N LEU A 224 -7.77 14.29 12.77
CA LEU A 224 -7.37 15.68 12.53
C LEU A 224 -8.54 16.54 12.02
N LEU A 225 -9.37 16.03 11.12
CA LEU A 225 -10.58 16.72 10.65
C LEU A 225 -11.55 16.99 11.82
N ASN A 226 -11.68 16.03 12.74
CA ASN A 226 -12.50 16.22 13.93
C ASN A 226 -11.94 17.29 14.88
N GLU A 227 -10.62 17.40 15.01
CA GLU A 227 -9.98 18.49 15.75
C GLU A 227 -10.16 19.84 15.03
N GLN A 228 -10.05 19.89 13.70
CA GLN A 228 -10.33 21.09 12.90
C GLN A 228 -11.77 21.57 13.04
N ARG A 229 -12.73 20.64 13.14
CA ARG A 229 -14.14 20.97 13.39
C ARG A 229 -14.33 21.73 14.71
N ARG A 230 -13.51 21.45 15.73
CA ARG A 230 -13.55 22.12 17.04
C ARG A 230 -12.79 23.45 17.03
N SER A 231 -11.74 23.56 16.23
CA SER A 231 -10.97 24.79 16.03
C SER A 231 -10.67 24.99 14.54
N ALA A 232 -11.48 25.82 13.90
CA ALA A 232 -11.50 25.96 12.44
C ALA A 232 -10.18 26.45 11.83
N GLY A 233 -9.31 27.10 12.61
CA GLY A 233 -8.02 27.61 12.14
C GLY A 233 -6.90 26.57 12.04
N LEU A 234 -7.08 25.37 12.60
CA LEU A 234 -6.06 24.32 12.57
C LEU A 234 -5.84 23.81 11.14
N PHE A 235 -4.61 23.36 10.85
CA PHE A 235 -4.22 22.62 9.64
C PHE A 235 -4.49 23.40 8.34
N GLY A 236 -4.12 24.68 8.32
CA GLY A 236 -4.35 25.60 7.20
C GLY A 236 -5.80 26.07 7.05
N GLY A 237 -6.68 25.74 8.00
CA GLY A 237 -8.08 26.13 7.99
C GLY A 237 -8.96 25.33 7.02
N PRO A 238 -10.24 25.74 6.83
CA PRO A 238 -11.22 24.98 6.04
C PRO A 238 -10.85 24.84 4.55
N ASP A 239 -10.12 25.82 4.03
CA ASP A 239 -9.60 25.83 2.67
C ASP A 239 -8.20 25.23 2.55
N GLY A 240 -7.61 24.83 3.69
CA GLY A 240 -6.31 24.22 3.79
C GLY A 240 -6.20 22.81 3.21
N PRO A 241 -5.02 22.20 3.35
CA PRO A 241 -4.66 20.94 2.70
C PRO A 241 -5.29 19.70 3.34
N LEU A 242 -5.74 19.78 4.59
CA LEU A 242 -6.25 18.61 5.33
C LEU A 242 -7.45 17.97 4.63
N GLY A 243 -7.37 16.66 4.45
CA GLY A 243 -8.37 15.84 3.78
C GLY A 243 -8.36 15.96 2.25
N ARG A 244 -7.58 16.87 1.64
CA ARG A 244 -7.46 17.01 0.18
C ARG A 244 -6.32 16.16 -0.38
N TYR A 245 -6.22 16.09 -1.70
CA TYR A 245 -5.15 15.37 -2.41
C TYR A 245 -5.15 13.86 -2.13
N TYR A 246 -6.34 13.29 -1.91
CA TYR A 246 -6.45 11.87 -1.63
C TYR A 246 -6.05 11.06 -2.87
N MET A 247 -5.04 10.22 -2.74
CA MET A 247 -4.49 9.38 -3.79
C MET A 247 -4.49 7.90 -3.38
N GLY A 248 -4.67 7.05 -4.37
CA GLY A 248 -4.34 5.64 -4.37
C GLY A 248 -3.29 5.34 -5.44
N HIS A 249 -3.58 4.40 -6.33
CA HIS A 249 -2.78 4.13 -7.54
C HIS A 249 -3.69 3.77 -8.70
N MET A 250 -3.19 3.94 -9.92
CA MET A 250 -3.83 3.31 -11.08
C MET A 250 -3.23 1.92 -11.27
N ILE A 251 -4.08 0.89 -11.19
CA ILE A 251 -3.67 -0.51 -11.30
C ILE A 251 -4.57 -1.19 -12.32
N GLY A 252 -3.97 -1.95 -13.22
CA GLY A 252 -4.76 -2.71 -14.18
C GLY A 252 -3.91 -3.42 -15.21
N GLU A 253 -4.58 -3.79 -16.30
CA GLU A 253 -3.97 -4.43 -17.47
C GLU A 253 -4.68 -3.94 -18.73
N ILE A 254 -3.91 -3.48 -19.73
CA ILE A 254 -4.44 -3.08 -21.05
C ILE A 254 -3.75 -3.77 -22.22
N ALA A 255 -2.74 -4.59 -21.94
CA ALA A 255 -1.96 -5.28 -22.94
C ALA A 255 -1.43 -6.62 -22.42
N ASP A 256 -0.99 -7.45 -23.36
CA ASP A 256 -0.16 -8.62 -23.10
C ASP A 256 1.28 -8.34 -23.56
N ILE A 257 2.24 -9.05 -22.98
CA ILE A 257 3.65 -9.04 -23.40
C ILE A 257 4.04 -10.41 -23.93
N VAL A 258 4.80 -10.44 -25.03
CA VAL A 258 5.36 -11.67 -25.61
C VAL A 258 6.88 -11.57 -25.63
N PHE A 259 7.55 -12.44 -24.89
CA PHE A 259 9.02 -12.44 -24.80
C PHE A 259 9.67 -13.14 -26.01
N ALA A 260 10.80 -12.58 -26.45
CA ALA A 260 11.55 -13.09 -27.59
C ALA A 260 12.20 -14.46 -27.32
N SER A 261 12.59 -14.74 -26.07
CA SER A 261 13.26 -15.99 -25.69
C SER A 261 12.91 -16.44 -24.27
N GLU A 262 13.16 -17.72 -23.98
CA GLU A 262 13.07 -18.30 -22.63
C GLU A 262 14.14 -17.72 -21.68
N ALA A 263 15.23 -17.16 -22.22
CA ALA A 263 16.20 -16.48 -21.37
C ALA A 263 15.60 -15.20 -20.78
N VAL A 264 14.81 -14.46 -21.55
CA VAL A 264 14.17 -13.22 -21.11
C VAL A 264 12.98 -13.50 -20.18
N ASP A 265 12.15 -14.50 -20.48
CA ASP A 265 10.97 -14.78 -19.64
C ASP A 265 11.33 -15.29 -18.23
N ARG A 266 12.48 -15.97 -18.08
CA ARG A 266 13.01 -16.43 -16.78
C ARG A 266 13.41 -15.27 -15.86
N LEU A 267 13.81 -14.12 -16.41
CA LEU A 267 14.23 -12.95 -15.61
C LEU A 267 13.11 -12.39 -14.72
N PHE A 268 11.86 -12.67 -15.03
CA PHE A 268 10.68 -12.14 -14.32
C PHE A 268 10.03 -13.17 -13.37
N GLU A 269 10.68 -14.32 -13.17
CA GLU A 269 10.22 -15.30 -12.19
C GLU A 269 10.39 -14.81 -10.74
N TYR A 270 9.62 -15.42 -9.84
CA TYR A 270 9.85 -15.26 -8.41
C TYR A 270 11.05 -16.09 -8.01
N GLU A 271 12.04 -15.45 -7.41
CA GLU A 271 13.23 -16.11 -6.90
C GLU A 271 13.35 -15.87 -5.40
N ILE A 272 13.85 -16.82 -4.64
CA ILE A 272 14.25 -16.60 -3.25
C ILE A 272 15.72 -16.19 -3.27
N ASP A 273 16.01 -15.00 -2.75
CA ASP A 273 17.37 -14.48 -2.69
C ASP A 273 18.21 -15.12 -1.57
N ALA A 274 19.48 -14.71 -1.46
CA ALA A 274 20.38 -15.14 -0.39
C ALA A 274 19.91 -14.72 1.03
N HIS A 275 18.88 -13.88 1.14
CA HIS A 275 18.31 -13.41 2.40
C HIS A 275 16.93 -13.99 2.70
N ALA A 276 16.60 -15.11 2.03
CA ALA A 276 15.38 -15.89 2.22
C ALA A 276 14.08 -15.11 1.99
N SER A 277 14.10 -14.10 1.12
CA SER A 277 12.92 -13.33 0.70
C SER A 277 12.67 -13.54 -0.78
N TYR A 278 11.39 -13.62 -1.16
CA TYR A 278 11.04 -13.56 -2.57
C TYR A 278 11.42 -12.20 -3.16
N VAL A 279 12.02 -12.25 -4.35
CA VAL A 279 12.33 -11.11 -5.20
C VAL A 279 11.79 -11.35 -6.61
N ARG A 280 11.55 -10.25 -7.34
CA ARG A 280 11.15 -10.29 -8.75
C ARG A 280 11.57 -9.02 -9.47
N ARG A 281 12.01 -9.15 -10.72
CA ARG A 281 12.26 -8.01 -11.61
C ARG A 281 10.97 -7.39 -12.13
N ARG A 282 11.07 -6.15 -12.60
CA ARG A 282 9.97 -5.39 -13.22
C ARG A 282 10.52 -4.42 -14.24
N PHE A 283 9.67 -4.04 -15.18
CA PHE A 283 9.93 -2.93 -16.09
C PHE A 283 9.63 -1.62 -15.38
N THR A 284 10.58 -0.69 -15.44
CA THR A 284 10.44 0.67 -14.92
C THR A 284 11.01 1.64 -15.95
N PRO A 285 10.31 2.71 -16.34
CA PRO A 285 10.91 3.74 -17.17
C PRO A 285 12.06 4.38 -16.40
N THR A 286 13.16 4.69 -17.08
CA THR A 286 14.30 5.33 -16.43
C THR A 286 13.94 6.75 -16.00
N PRO A 287 14.60 7.32 -14.96
CA PRO A 287 14.34 8.70 -14.57
C PRO A 287 14.50 9.70 -15.72
N GLN A 288 15.46 9.45 -16.62
CA GLN A 288 15.65 10.24 -17.84
C GLN A 288 14.43 10.16 -18.76
N ALA A 289 13.91 8.96 -19.05
CA ALA A 289 12.74 8.79 -19.89
C ALA A 289 11.48 9.42 -19.28
N GLN A 290 11.30 9.30 -17.96
CA GLN A 290 10.18 9.94 -17.27
C GLN A 290 10.20 11.47 -17.42
N ARG A 291 11.39 12.09 -17.28
CA ARG A 291 11.54 13.55 -17.46
C ARG A 291 11.35 13.96 -18.93
N GLN A 292 11.95 13.23 -19.86
CA GLN A 292 11.89 13.54 -21.30
C GLN A 292 10.48 13.41 -21.87
N HIS A 293 9.72 12.40 -21.44
CA HIS A 293 8.39 12.11 -21.99
C HIS A 293 7.23 12.61 -21.11
N GLY A 294 7.52 13.26 -19.99
CA GLY A 294 6.49 13.71 -19.04
C GLY A 294 5.62 12.54 -18.59
N LEU A 295 6.24 11.58 -17.88
CA LEU A 295 5.54 10.42 -17.33
C LEU A 295 5.42 10.52 -15.80
N LEU A 296 4.26 10.13 -15.30
CA LEU A 296 4.12 9.70 -13.90
C LEU A 296 4.97 8.45 -13.65
N ASN A 297 5.36 8.24 -12.40
CA ASN A 297 6.12 7.05 -12.06
C ASN A 297 5.23 5.80 -12.23
N ILE A 298 5.78 4.72 -12.76
CA ILE A 298 5.03 3.50 -13.10
C ILE A 298 5.93 2.28 -13.15
N ALA A 299 5.43 1.14 -12.68
CA ALA A 299 6.06 -0.15 -12.87
C ALA A 299 5.15 -1.11 -13.62
N LEU A 300 5.74 -1.97 -14.45
CA LEU A 300 5.04 -3.00 -15.20
C LEU A 300 5.71 -4.36 -15.02
N TRP A 301 4.94 -5.44 -14.97
CA TRP A 301 5.48 -6.79 -14.87
C TRP A 301 4.55 -7.82 -15.52
N PRO A 302 5.11 -8.93 -16.01
CA PRO A 302 4.30 -10.00 -16.55
C PRO A 302 3.52 -10.70 -15.41
N VAL A 303 2.26 -11.00 -15.68
CA VAL A 303 1.38 -11.83 -14.85
C VAL A 303 0.88 -13.01 -15.68
N VAL A 304 0.27 -14.00 -15.03
CA VAL A 304 -0.37 -15.06 -15.79
C VAL A 304 -1.36 -14.49 -16.82
N PRO A 305 -1.43 -15.08 -18.03
CA PRO A 305 -2.41 -14.69 -19.03
C PRO A 305 -3.83 -14.66 -18.46
N GLN A 306 -4.70 -13.86 -19.08
CA GLN A 306 -6.11 -13.87 -18.73
C GLN A 306 -6.65 -15.30 -18.78
N ILE A 307 -7.13 -15.79 -17.62
CA ILE A 307 -7.56 -17.17 -17.47
C ILE A 307 -8.72 -17.50 -18.41
N SER A 308 -9.53 -16.51 -18.80
CA SER A 308 -10.64 -16.66 -19.76
C SER A 308 -10.24 -16.66 -21.23
N ASP A 309 -8.96 -16.41 -21.56
CA ASP A 309 -8.49 -16.38 -22.94
C ASP A 309 -7.67 -17.63 -23.28
N ALA A 310 -8.34 -18.64 -23.86
CA ALA A 310 -7.73 -19.92 -24.21
C ALA A 310 -6.50 -19.85 -25.13
N ARG A 311 -6.18 -18.70 -25.75
CA ARG A 311 -4.94 -18.50 -26.51
C ARG A 311 -3.68 -18.69 -25.65
N HIS A 312 -3.81 -18.69 -24.32
CA HIS A 312 -2.71 -19.01 -23.40
C HIS A 312 -2.20 -20.46 -23.54
N GLY A 313 -2.98 -21.39 -24.13
CA GLY A 313 -2.51 -22.73 -24.49
C GLY A 313 -2.11 -23.65 -23.31
N ASP A 314 -2.59 -23.37 -22.10
CA ASP A 314 -2.14 -24.01 -20.85
C ASP A 314 -3.29 -24.85 -20.26
N GLY A 315 -3.05 -26.13 -19.96
CA GLY A 315 -4.10 -27.03 -19.48
C GLY A 315 -4.56 -26.69 -18.07
N PHE A 316 -3.63 -26.25 -17.21
CA PHE A 316 -3.91 -25.88 -15.83
C PHE A 316 -4.73 -24.59 -15.74
N LEU A 317 -4.33 -23.51 -16.43
CA LEU A 317 -5.12 -22.28 -16.48
C LEU A 317 -6.50 -22.54 -17.11
N SER A 318 -6.58 -23.39 -18.14
CA SER A 318 -7.85 -23.81 -18.73
C SER A 318 -8.72 -24.59 -17.75
N SER A 319 -8.13 -25.43 -16.89
CA SER A 319 -8.86 -26.15 -15.85
C SER A 319 -9.51 -25.19 -14.84
N ILE A 320 -8.77 -24.14 -14.44
CA ILE A 320 -9.29 -23.08 -13.56
C ILE A 320 -10.40 -22.30 -14.29
N ALA A 321 -10.19 -21.92 -15.56
CA ALA A 321 -11.18 -21.22 -16.36
C ALA A 321 -12.50 -21.99 -16.44
N LEU A 322 -12.42 -23.28 -16.78
CA LEU A 322 -13.57 -24.18 -16.87
C LEU A 322 -14.26 -24.32 -15.52
N ALA A 323 -13.51 -24.56 -14.44
CA ALA A 323 -14.05 -24.67 -13.08
C ALA A 323 -14.80 -23.39 -12.65
N LEU A 324 -14.24 -22.21 -12.92
CA LEU A 324 -14.85 -20.92 -12.62
C LEU A 324 -16.02 -20.57 -13.56
N SER A 325 -16.09 -21.17 -14.75
CA SER A 325 -17.20 -21.01 -15.70
C SER A 325 -18.45 -21.80 -15.30
N ILE A 326 -18.30 -22.84 -14.47
CA ILE A 326 -19.41 -23.64 -13.93
C ILE A 326 -19.94 -22.92 -12.69
N ARG A 327 -21.07 -22.19 -12.84
CA ARG A 327 -21.59 -21.27 -11.81
C ARG A 327 -21.66 -21.87 -10.37
N PRO A 328 -22.18 -23.09 -10.14
CA PRO A 328 -22.21 -23.67 -8.79
C PRO A 328 -20.82 -23.88 -8.17
N LEU A 329 -19.84 -24.29 -8.99
CA LEU A 329 -18.48 -24.54 -8.55
C LEU A 329 -17.70 -23.22 -8.38
N GLY A 330 -17.81 -22.31 -9.35
CA GLY A 330 -17.17 -21.00 -9.30
C GLY A 330 -17.58 -20.16 -8.09
N ARG A 331 -18.88 -20.18 -7.71
CA ARG A 331 -19.39 -19.49 -6.51
C ARG A 331 -18.87 -20.05 -5.19
N ARG A 332 -18.46 -21.33 -5.17
CA ARG A 332 -17.83 -21.95 -3.99
C ARG A 332 -16.35 -21.60 -3.87
N LEU A 333 -15.70 -21.33 -5.00
CA LEU A 333 -14.26 -21.03 -5.04
C LEU A 333 -13.95 -19.54 -4.81
N ILE A 334 -14.74 -18.64 -5.39
CA ILE A 334 -14.55 -17.19 -5.29
C ILE A 334 -15.89 -16.43 -5.30
N ALA A 335 -15.91 -15.23 -4.74
CA ALA A 335 -17.09 -14.36 -4.75
C ALA A 335 -17.56 -14.07 -6.19
N GLU A 336 -18.87 -14.02 -6.43
CA GLU A 336 -19.46 -13.91 -7.79
C GLU A 336 -18.96 -12.66 -8.56
N ALA A 337 -18.76 -11.53 -7.88
CA ALA A 337 -18.20 -10.32 -8.49
C ALA A 337 -16.76 -10.54 -9.00
N ILE A 338 -15.92 -11.21 -8.19
CA ILE A 338 -14.54 -11.58 -8.57
C ILE A 338 -14.57 -12.61 -9.69
N ARG A 339 -15.51 -13.56 -9.65
CA ARG A 339 -15.69 -14.58 -10.70
C ARG A 339 -15.98 -13.95 -12.05
N LYS A 340 -16.95 -13.02 -12.12
CA LYS A 340 -17.32 -12.32 -13.35
C LYS A 340 -16.17 -11.48 -13.93
N ARG A 341 -15.30 -10.93 -13.08
CA ARG A 341 -14.09 -10.21 -13.52
C ARG A 341 -13.09 -11.12 -14.25
N HIS A 342 -12.94 -12.37 -13.81
CA HIS A 342 -12.01 -13.32 -14.44
C HIS A 342 -12.64 -14.09 -15.59
N ILE A 343 -13.95 -14.38 -15.49
CA ILE A 343 -14.70 -15.20 -16.43
C ILE A 343 -15.93 -14.41 -16.94
N PRO A 344 -15.81 -13.71 -18.08
CA PRO A 344 -16.93 -13.00 -18.68
C PRO A 344 -18.01 -13.98 -19.16
N ASP A 345 -19.26 -13.48 -19.21
CA ASP A 345 -20.36 -14.23 -19.78
C ASP A 345 -20.09 -14.49 -21.28
N GLY A 346 -20.25 -15.74 -21.73
CA GLY A 346 -19.97 -16.13 -23.13
C GLY A 346 -18.56 -16.64 -23.43
N MET A 347 -17.71 -16.84 -22.42
CA MET A 347 -16.39 -17.46 -22.61
C MET A 347 -16.48 -18.82 -23.35
N ALA A 348 -15.68 -18.96 -24.43
CA ALA A 348 -15.66 -20.15 -25.27
C ALA A 348 -14.95 -21.32 -24.55
N ARG A 349 -15.70 -22.36 -24.18
CA ARG A 349 -15.19 -23.50 -23.39
C ARG A 349 -14.39 -24.52 -24.20
N LEU A 350 -14.72 -24.70 -25.48
CA LEU A 350 -14.11 -25.74 -26.32
C LEU A 350 -12.58 -25.56 -26.48
N PRO A 351 -12.06 -24.35 -26.76
CA PRO A 351 -10.61 -24.12 -26.77
C PRO A 351 -9.92 -24.44 -25.44
N HIS A 352 -10.53 -24.14 -24.29
CA HIS A 352 -9.98 -24.51 -22.97
C HIS A 352 -9.97 -26.02 -22.74
N LEU A 353 -11.00 -26.74 -23.20
CA LEU A 353 -11.04 -28.20 -23.13
C LEU A 353 -9.91 -28.82 -23.96
N MET A 354 -9.64 -28.27 -25.16
CA MET A 354 -8.53 -28.72 -26.00
C MET A 354 -7.17 -28.53 -25.34
N ASN A 355 -6.96 -27.39 -24.67
CA ASN A 355 -5.74 -27.14 -23.90
C ASN A 355 -5.57 -28.16 -22.77
N LEU A 356 -6.65 -28.46 -22.04
CA LEU A 356 -6.63 -29.46 -20.96
C LEU A 356 -6.26 -30.86 -21.47
N VAL A 357 -6.81 -31.28 -22.61
CA VAL A 357 -6.49 -32.57 -23.23
C VAL A 357 -5.03 -32.62 -23.71
N ARG A 358 -4.54 -31.54 -24.31
CA ARG A 358 -3.15 -31.46 -24.83
C ARG A 358 -2.08 -31.41 -23.74
N ASP A 359 -2.41 -30.88 -22.56
CA ASP A 359 -1.49 -30.61 -21.44
C ASP A 359 -1.87 -31.40 -20.17
N LEU A 360 -2.55 -32.56 -20.36
CA LEU A 360 -3.08 -33.38 -19.27
C LEU A 360 -1.99 -33.85 -18.28
N PRO A 361 -0.81 -34.34 -18.73
CA PRO A 361 0.24 -34.79 -17.81
C PRO A 361 0.80 -33.66 -16.93
N GLN A 362 1.08 -32.49 -17.51
CA GLN A 362 1.58 -31.34 -16.77
C GLN A 362 0.50 -30.77 -15.83
N THR A 363 -0.76 -30.75 -16.26
CA THR A 363 -1.88 -30.27 -15.44
C THR A 363 -2.08 -31.13 -14.18
N ALA A 364 -1.97 -32.46 -14.32
CA ALA A 364 -2.09 -33.38 -13.20
C ALA A 364 -0.98 -33.18 -12.13
N LEU A 365 0.23 -32.81 -12.54
CA LEU A 365 1.36 -32.52 -11.64
C LEU A 365 1.29 -31.11 -11.03
N ALA A 366 0.74 -30.12 -11.75
CA ALA A 366 0.71 -28.73 -11.32
C ALA A 366 -0.24 -28.49 -10.12
N VAL A 367 -1.34 -29.23 -10.01
CA VAL A 367 -2.33 -29.05 -8.93
C VAL A 367 -1.75 -29.41 -7.55
N PRO A 368 -1.13 -30.59 -7.32
CA PRO A 368 -0.48 -30.91 -6.04
C PRO A 368 0.65 -29.94 -5.67
N LEU A 369 1.49 -29.55 -6.63
CA LEU A 369 2.58 -28.59 -6.41
C LEU A 369 2.06 -27.21 -6.00
N LEU A 370 0.96 -26.75 -6.61
CA LEU A 370 0.31 -25.51 -6.22
C LEU A 370 -0.24 -25.59 -4.79
N LEU A 371 -0.93 -26.69 -4.44
CA LEU A 371 -1.45 -26.89 -3.09
C LEU A 371 -0.32 -26.94 -2.06
N TRP A 372 0.79 -27.61 -2.37
CA TRP A 372 1.99 -27.63 -1.54
C TRP A 372 2.59 -26.22 -1.36
N ASN A 373 2.86 -25.51 -2.45
CA ASN A 373 3.44 -24.17 -2.40
C ASN A 373 2.53 -23.11 -1.77
N ARG A 374 1.20 -23.34 -1.79
CA ARG A 374 0.21 -22.44 -1.21
C ARG A 374 -0.03 -22.71 0.28
N TYR A 375 -0.04 -23.97 0.71
CA TYR A 375 -0.51 -24.36 2.05
C TYR A 375 0.57 -24.99 2.94
N LEU A 376 1.63 -25.57 2.36
CA LEU A 376 2.64 -26.36 3.09
C LEU A 376 4.05 -25.77 3.04
N ALA A 377 4.37 -24.92 2.06
CA ALA A 377 5.66 -24.25 1.99
C ALA A 377 5.88 -23.28 3.17
N SER A 378 7.10 -23.25 3.70
CA SER A 378 7.50 -22.37 4.81
C SER A 378 7.45 -20.88 4.46
N ILE A 379 7.57 -20.54 3.16
CA ILE A 379 7.36 -19.19 2.63
C ILE A 379 6.37 -19.30 1.45
N PRO A 380 5.13 -18.85 1.61
CA PRO A 380 4.13 -18.95 0.54
C PRO A 380 4.53 -18.06 -0.63
N VAL A 381 4.43 -18.59 -1.86
CA VAL A 381 4.73 -17.81 -3.07
C VAL A 381 3.80 -16.58 -3.13
N PRO A 382 4.32 -15.35 -3.31
CA PRO A 382 3.51 -14.14 -3.18
C PRO A 382 2.44 -13.97 -4.26
N GLY A 383 2.70 -14.53 -5.44
CA GLY A 383 1.82 -14.49 -6.61
C GLY A 383 1.94 -15.77 -7.41
N PHE A 384 1.15 -15.87 -8.48
CA PHE A 384 1.26 -16.98 -9.42
C PHE A 384 1.89 -16.46 -10.70
N TYR A 385 3.06 -17.00 -11.05
CA TYR A 385 3.71 -16.84 -12.34
C TYR A 385 4.00 -18.24 -12.86
N LYS A 386 3.62 -18.51 -14.11
CA LYS A 386 3.83 -19.80 -14.75
C LYS A 386 4.32 -19.57 -16.18
N ARG A 387 5.48 -20.12 -16.51
CA ARG A 387 5.98 -20.11 -17.89
C ARG A 387 5.09 -20.94 -18.80
N ASN A 388 4.94 -20.47 -20.04
CA ASN A 388 4.14 -21.12 -21.06
C ASN A 388 4.90 -21.14 -22.39
N ALA A 389 4.60 -22.13 -23.25
CA ALA A 389 5.30 -22.32 -24.51
C ALA A 389 5.20 -21.11 -25.47
N GLY A 390 4.11 -20.33 -25.36
CA GLY A 390 3.88 -19.13 -26.15
C GLY A 390 4.65 -17.89 -25.64
N ARG A 391 5.29 -17.97 -24.47
CA ARG A 391 5.96 -16.85 -23.78
C ARG A 391 5.11 -15.58 -23.72
N ARG A 392 3.79 -15.77 -23.65
CA ARG A 392 2.78 -14.70 -23.63
C ARG A 392 2.27 -14.55 -22.22
N TYR A 393 2.16 -13.32 -21.74
CA TYR A 393 1.77 -12.99 -20.37
C TYR A 393 0.86 -11.76 -20.37
N GLY A 394 -0.04 -11.66 -19.39
CA GLY A 394 -0.69 -10.37 -19.16
C GLY A 394 0.35 -9.35 -18.70
N LEU A 395 0.21 -8.09 -19.10
CA LEU A 395 1.10 -7.02 -18.63
C LEU A 395 0.36 -6.17 -17.60
N SER A 396 0.66 -6.42 -16.32
CA SER A 396 0.10 -5.65 -15.23
C SER A 396 0.92 -4.39 -15.00
N TYR A 397 0.24 -3.28 -14.70
CA TYR A 397 0.87 -2.03 -14.30
C TYR A 397 0.40 -1.58 -12.92
N HIS A 398 1.26 -0.82 -12.26
CA HIS A 398 0.95 -0.08 -11.04
C HIS A 398 1.60 1.29 -11.16
N SER A 399 0.76 2.31 -11.32
CA SER A 399 1.15 3.67 -11.65
C SER A 399 0.82 4.63 -10.52
N GLU A 400 1.65 5.65 -10.39
CA GLU A 400 1.36 6.85 -9.62
C GLU A 400 0.06 7.49 -10.08
N GLN A 401 -0.65 8.10 -9.13
CA GLN A 401 -1.79 8.97 -9.34
C GLN A 401 -1.36 10.39 -8.95
N ALA A 402 -1.59 11.38 -9.82
CA ALA A 402 -1.26 12.75 -9.50
C ALA A 402 -2.18 13.30 -8.37
N PRO A 403 -1.64 14.12 -7.45
CA PRO A 403 -2.44 14.72 -6.39
C PRO A 403 -3.42 15.74 -6.96
N SER A 404 -4.66 15.71 -6.48
CA SER A 404 -5.71 16.67 -6.86
C SER A 404 -6.51 17.12 -5.65
N ALA A 405 -6.66 18.43 -5.47
CA ALA A 405 -7.46 19.00 -4.38
C ALA A 405 -8.96 18.61 -4.44
N ARG A 406 -9.43 18.15 -5.61
CA ARG A 406 -10.81 17.67 -5.81
C ARG A 406 -11.01 16.24 -5.30
N SER A 407 -9.95 15.43 -5.25
CA SER A 407 -9.96 14.12 -4.63
C SER A 407 -9.73 14.29 -3.13
N ARG A 408 -10.73 13.98 -2.30
CA ARG A 408 -10.70 14.36 -0.88
C ARG A 408 -11.56 13.49 0.01
N VAL A 409 -11.32 13.63 1.31
CA VAL A 409 -12.14 13.09 2.39
C VAL A 409 -12.67 14.22 3.26
N ARG A 410 -13.87 14.03 3.82
CA ARG A 410 -14.56 14.96 4.71
C ARG A 410 -15.16 14.21 5.89
N LEU A 411 -15.61 14.95 6.90
CA LEU A 411 -16.47 14.37 7.93
C LEU A 411 -17.91 14.30 7.41
N ALA A 412 -18.54 13.14 7.61
CA ALA A 412 -19.96 12.94 7.42
C ALA A 412 -20.77 13.61 8.54
N ARG A 413 -22.09 13.63 8.39
CA ARG A 413 -23.02 14.22 9.38
C ARG A 413 -23.26 13.28 10.57
N ASP A 414 -23.24 11.98 10.33
CA ASP A 414 -23.39 10.95 11.35
C ASP A 414 -22.04 10.57 11.98
N SER A 415 -22.12 9.93 13.14
CA SER A 415 -20.96 9.52 13.93
C SER A 415 -20.99 8.03 14.22
N ASP A 416 -19.83 7.46 14.49
CA ASP A 416 -19.70 6.11 15.01
C ASP A 416 -20.13 6.04 16.50
N PRO A 417 -20.25 4.83 17.08
CA PRO A 417 -20.63 4.67 18.49
C PRO A 417 -19.70 5.34 19.51
N THR A 418 -18.47 5.70 19.13
CA THR A 418 -17.54 6.45 19.99
C THR A 418 -17.74 7.97 19.90
N GLY A 419 -18.66 8.43 19.05
CA GLY A 419 -18.99 9.84 18.84
C GLY A 419 -18.04 10.55 17.88
N LEU A 420 -17.14 9.82 17.19
CA LEU A 420 -16.34 10.39 16.11
C LEU A 420 -17.18 10.43 14.83
N PRO A 421 -17.23 11.55 14.10
CA PRO A 421 -17.87 11.60 12.80
C PRO A 421 -17.26 10.57 11.83
N ARG A 422 -18.10 9.91 11.03
CA ARG A 422 -17.62 9.02 9.96
C ARG A 422 -16.95 9.84 8.85
N LEU A 423 -16.21 9.16 7.97
CA LEU A 423 -15.70 9.81 6.77
C LEU A 423 -16.72 9.77 5.63
N GLU A 424 -16.74 10.83 4.84
CA GLU A 424 -17.21 10.84 3.46
C GLU A 424 -15.97 10.81 2.55
N ILE A 425 -15.87 9.80 1.67
CA ILE A 425 -14.70 9.55 0.83
C ILE A 425 -15.05 9.79 -0.64
N ASP A 426 -14.40 10.77 -1.25
CA ASP A 426 -14.56 11.17 -2.65
C ASP A 426 -13.20 11.05 -3.36
N LEU A 427 -12.81 9.81 -3.67
CA LEU A 427 -11.60 9.52 -4.43
C LEU A 427 -11.87 9.64 -5.92
N ARG A 428 -11.05 10.45 -6.61
CA ARG A 428 -11.21 10.74 -8.04
C ARG A 428 -9.93 10.46 -8.80
N PHE A 429 -10.05 9.90 -10.00
CA PHE A 429 -8.96 9.64 -10.93
C PHE A 429 -9.07 10.56 -12.15
N ALA A 430 -7.95 11.12 -12.61
CA ALA A 430 -7.94 12.06 -13.73
C ALA A 430 -7.63 11.36 -15.07
N GLU A 431 -8.12 11.93 -16.18
CA GLU A 431 -7.77 11.44 -17.52
C GLU A 431 -6.26 11.54 -17.80
N ALA A 432 -5.60 12.58 -17.27
CA ALA A 432 -4.17 12.78 -17.42
C ALA A 432 -3.33 11.64 -16.80
N ASP A 433 -3.80 11.05 -15.70
CA ASP A 433 -3.15 9.88 -15.09
C ASP A 433 -3.24 8.68 -16.06
N ALA A 434 -4.42 8.47 -16.65
CA ALA A 434 -4.65 7.41 -17.64
C ALA A 434 -3.84 7.61 -18.93
N ASP A 435 -3.71 8.86 -19.39
CA ASP A 435 -2.88 9.20 -20.54
C ASP A 435 -1.41 8.87 -20.29
N SER A 436 -0.91 9.11 -19.07
CA SER A 436 0.47 8.74 -18.69
C SER A 436 0.67 7.22 -18.74
N VAL A 437 -0.30 6.43 -18.28
CA VAL A 437 -0.26 4.96 -18.36
C VAL A 437 -0.18 4.50 -19.82
N VAL A 438 -1.04 5.04 -20.70
CA VAL A 438 -1.05 4.66 -22.13
C VAL A 438 0.27 5.03 -22.81
N ARG A 439 0.77 6.26 -22.61
CA ARG A 439 2.07 6.70 -23.14
C ARG A 439 3.22 5.80 -22.70
N CYS A 440 3.24 5.39 -21.43
CA CYS A 440 4.27 4.49 -20.92
C CYS A 440 4.22 3.13 -21.64
N HIS A 441 3.03 2.57 -21.91
CA HIS A 441 2.91 1.32 -22.64
C HIS A 441 3.39 1.46 -24.10
N ASP A 442 3.09 2.56 -24.79
CA ASP A 442 3.56 2.79 -26.17
C ASP A 442 5.10 2.92 -26.22
N LEU A 443 5.69 3.59 -25.22
CA LEU A 443 7.15 3.68 -25.08
C LEU A 443 7.78 2.31 -24.76
N LEU A 444 7.16 1.51 -23.89
CA LEU A 444 7.64 0.17 -23.57
C LEU A 444 7.56 -0.75 -24.80
N ALA A 445 6.50 -0.66 -25.60
CA ALA A 445 6.38 -1.41 -26.86
C ALA A 445 7.54 -1.08 -27.80
N SER A 446 7.79 0.21 -28.03
CA SER A 446 8.87 0.70 -28.89
C SER A 446 10.25 0.29 -28.36
N TRP A 447 10.45 0.29 -27.04
CA TRP A 447 11.69 -0.16 -26.41
C TRP A 447 11.89 -1.67 -26.53
N LEU A 448 10.87 -2.49 -26.28
CA LEU A 448 10.97 -3.96 -26.39
C LEU A 448 11.33 -4.40 -27.82
N GLU A 449 10.75 -3.76 -28.84
CA GLU A 449 11.03 -4.07 -30.24
C GLU A 449 12.47 -3.70 -30.63
N ARG A 450 12.92 -2.47 -30.29
CA ARG A 450 14.29 -2.02 -30.58
C ARG A 450 15.35 -2.88 -29.90
N THR A 451 15.08 -3.31 -28.67
CA THR A 451 15.98 -4.13 -27.85
C THR A 451 15.87 -5.62 -28.17
N ARG A 452 14.90 -6.02 -29.00
CA ARG A 452 14.59 -7.41 -29.35
C ARG A 452 14.30 -8.30 -28.13
N LEU A 453 13.83 -7.72 -27.04
CA LEU A 453 13.45 -8.45 -25.82
C LEU A 453 12.05 -9.04 -25.91
N GLY A 454 11.20 -8.47 -26.77
CA GLY A 454 9.83 -8.94 -26.97
C GLY A 454 8.98 -7.93 -27.74
N ARG A 455 7.67 -8.05 -27.59
CA ARG A 455 6.69 -7.09 -28.11
C ARG A 455 5.49 -6.98 -27.17
N ILE A 456 4.72 -5.90 -27.33
CA ILE A 456 3.44 -5.71 -26.65
C ILE A 456 2.29 -6.00 -27.62
N GLU A 457 1.27 -6.70 -27.13
CA GLU A 457 0.00 -6.90 -27.83
C GLU A 457 -1.11 -6.17 -27.06
N PHE A 458 -1.52 -4.99 -27.54
CA PHE A 458 -2.60 -4.23 -26.91
C PHE A 458 -3.95 -4.95 -27.06
N ARG A 459 -4.76 -4.94 -25.98
CA ARG A 459 -6.08 -5.59 -25.97
C ARG A 459 -7.17 -4.76 -26.65
N HIS A 460 -6.90 -3.48 -26.89
CA HIS A 460 -7.85 -2.50 -27.39
C HIS A 460 -7.22 -1.54 -28.41
N GLN A 461 -8.05 -0.96 -29.27
CA GLN A 461 -7.63 0.03 -30.26
C GLN A 461 -7.10 1.30 -29.58
N PRO A 462 -6.17 2.05 -30.21
CA PRO A 462 -5.53 3.22 -29.60
C PRO A 462 -6.48 4.22 -28.94
N ASP A 463 -7.60 4.53 -29.60
CA ASP A 463 -8.63 5.47 -29.16
C ASP A 463 -9.45 4.98 -27.95
N GLU A 464 -9.50 3.67 -27.71
CA GLU A 464 -10.24 3.08 -26.58
C GLU A 464 -9.38 2.93 -25.30
N ARG A 465 -8.04 2.92 -25.42
CA ARG A 465 -7.14 2.52 -24.32
C ARG A 465 -7.30 3.39 -23.08
N ARG A 466 -7.40 4.71 -23.24
CA ARG A 466 -7.58 5.65 -22.13
C ARG A 466 -8.84 5.34 -21.33
N ALA A 467 -9.96 5.15 -22.04
CA ALA A 467 -11.24 4.80 -21.41
C ALA A 467 -11.15 3.46 -20.66
N ARG A 468 -10.38 2.50 -21.18
CA ARG A 468 -10.14 1.19 -20.51
C ARG A 468 -9.28 1.29 -19.27
N VAL A 469 -8.30 2.20 -19.24
CA VAL A 469 -7.53 2.50 -18.01
C VAL A 469 -8.46 3.14 -16.97
N LEU A 470 -9.23 4.16 -17.35
CA LEU A 470 -10.17 4.84 -16.45
C LEU A 470 -11.27 3.92 -15.94
N ALA A 471 -11.78 3.00 -16.75
CA ALA A 471 -12.80 2.03 -16.32
C ALA A 471 -12.27 1.04 -15.26
N GLN A 472 -10.96 0.83 -15.19
CA GLN A 472 -10.31 -0.03 -14.19
C GLN A 472 -9.88 0.74 -12.93
N ALA A 473 -9.85 2.07 -12.99
CA ALA A 473 -9.34 2.90 -11.90
C ALA A 473 -10.23 2.84 -10.66
N SER A 474 -9.75 2.12 -9.65
CA SER A 474 -10.36 1.94 -8.34
C SER A 474 -9.28 1.52 -7.35
N HIS A 475 -9.13 2.23 -6.23
CA HIS A 475 -8.13 1.88 -5.21
C HIS A 475 -8.40 2.57 -3.87
N GLY A 476 -8.48 1.83 -2.77
CA GLY A 476 -8.65 2.36 -1.41
C GLY A 476 -7.70 1.75 -0.38
N THR A 477 -6.95 0.71 -0.76
CA THR A 477 -6.01 0.02 0.13
C THR A 477 -4.68 0.76 0.35
N HIS A 478 -4.29 1.68 -0.53
CA HIS A 478 -3.20 2.63 -0.29
C HIS A 478 -3.80 4.02 -0.15
N GLN A 479 -3.67 4.60 1.04
CA GLN A 479 -4.39 5.82 1.43
C GLN A 479 -3.42 6.99 1.57
N ILE A 480 -3.24 7.79 0.52
CA ILE A 480 -2.10 8.69 0.40
C ILE A 480 -2.53 10.16 0.32
N GLY A 481 -1.75 11.07 0.93
CA GLY A 481 -1.79 12.52 0.66
C GLY A 481 -2.74 13.38 1.51
N THR A 482 -3.65 12.77 2.26
CA THR A 482 -4.72 13.50 2.97
C THR A 482 -4.26 14.36 4.15
N ALA A 483 -3.00 14.24 4.57
CA ALA A 483 -2.36 15.11 5.57
C ALA A 483 -0.91 15.39 5.16
N ARG A 484 -0.70 15.69 3.86
CA ARG A 484 0.62 15.76 3.22
C ARG A 484 1.61 16.66 3.97
N MET A 485 2.88 16.28 3.93
CA MET A 485 3.97 17.13 4.37
C MET A 485 4.19 18.29 3.39
N ALA A 486 4.69 19.41 3.88
CA ALA A 486 5.08 20.56 3.07
C ALA A 486 6.15 21.41 3.76
N ARG A 487 6.52 22.53 3.12
CA ARG A 487 7.44 23.52 3.69
C ARG A 487 6.74 24.55 4.59
N SER A 488 5.43 24.74 4.42
CA SER A 488 4.63 25.67 5.20
C SER A 488 3.24 25.12 5.58
N HIS A 489 2.60 25.80 6.53
CA HIS A 489 1.29 25.45 7.08
C HIS A 489 0.14 25.59 6.08
N GLU A 490 0.28 26.46 5.08
CA GLU A 490 -0.70 26.69 4.03
C GLU A 490 -0.69 25.56 2.98
N GLU A 491 0.46 24.92 2.80
CA GLU A 491 0.69 23.93 1.75
C GLU A 491 0.53 22.48 2.25
N GLY A 492 0.73 22.23 3.55
CA GLY A 492 0.67 20.89 4.14
C GLY A 492 0.20 20.90 5.60
N VAL A 493 0.01 19.71 6.15
CA VAL A 493 -0.44 19.51 7.54
C VAL A 493 0.76 19.28 8.47
N VAL A 494 1.81 18.66 7.96
CA VAL A 494 3.04 18.37 8.71
C VAL A 494 4.28 18.95 8.02
N ASP A 495 5.31 19.23 8.81
CA ASP A 495 6.61 19.64 8.30
C ASP A 495 7.46 18.46 7.80
N GLN A 496 8.68 18.74 7.37
CA GLN A 496 9.66 17.75 6.90
C GLN A 496 9.97 16.65 7.93
N ASP A 497 9.72 16.89 9.22
CA ASP A 497 9.97 15.96 10.31
C ASP A 497 8.70 15.24 10.77
N LEU A 498 7.64 15.28 9.94
CA LEU A 498 6.32 14.71 10.23
C LEU A 498 5.60 15.37 11.40
N ARG A 499 6.10 16.50 11.91
CA ARG A 499 5.47 17.24 13.00
C ARG A 499 4.34 18.10 12.44
N VAL A 500 3.19 18.05 13.08
CA VAL A 500 2.04 18.89 12.75
C VAL A 500 2.40 20.35 12.97
N PHE A 501 2.21 21.20 11.97
CA PHE A 501 2.58 22.63 12.06
C PHE A 501 1.94 23.35 13.25
N ASP A 502 0.70 23.02 13.59
CA ASP A 502 -0.05 23.62 14.70
C ASP A 502 0.37 23.14 16.10
N ALA A 503 1.19 22.07 16.20
CA ALA A 503 1.50 21.43 17.48
C ALA A 503 2.98 21.03 17.63
N GLU A 504 3.58 21.39 18.77
CA GLU A 504 5.00 21.17 19.04
C GLU A 504 5.39 19.71 19.34
N ASN A 505 4.40 18.89 19.71
CA ASN A 505 4.61 17.51 20.16
C ASN A 505 3.67 16.50 19.50
N LEU A 506 3.01 16.87 18.40
CA LEU A 506 2.13 15.99 17.63
C LEU A 506 2.78 15.68 16.28
N TYR A 507 2.84 14.40 15.92
CA TYR A 507 3.45 13.92 14.69
C TYR A 507 2.48 12.96 13.97
N VAL A 508 2.63 12.83 12.65
CA VAL A 508 1.85 11.88 11.84
C VAL A 508 2.79 10.94 11.09
N ALA A 509 2.80 9.67 11.46
CA ALA A 509 3.57 8.63 10.78
C ALA A 509 2.60 7.74 9.97
N SER A 510 2.24 8.19 8.77
CA SER A 510 1.21 7.57 7.93
C SER A 510 1.44 7.86 6.46
N SER A 511 0.86 7.06 5.56
CA SER A 511 0.82 7.38 4.13
C SER A 511 0.04 8.67 3.81
N ALA A 512 -0.78 9.17 4.74
CA ALA A 512 -1.42 10.47 4.62
C ALA A 512 -0.41 11.62 4.40
N VAL A 513 0.83 11.48 4.88
CA VAL A 513 1.84 12.55 4.82
C VAL A 513 2.57 12.63 3.48
N LEU A 514 2.39 11.69 2.56
CA LEU A 514 3.16 11.67 1.30
C LEU A 514 2.56 12.68 0.29
N PRO A 515 3.34 13.65 -0.22
CA PRO A 515 2.85 14.63 -1.21
C PRO A 515 2.47 14.02 -2.56
N THR A 516 3.10 12.91 -2.94
CA THR A 516 2.83 12.13 -4.15
C THR A 516 2.64 10.65 -3.82
N SER A 517 1.93 9.91 -4.67
CA SER A 517 1.68 8.49 -4.42
C SER A 517 2.86 7.59 -4.75
N GLY A 518 3.77 8.04 -5.64
CA GLY A 518 4.77 7.17 -6.27
C GLY A 518 4.14 5.98 -6.98
N GLN A 519 4.99 5.13 -7.58
CA GLN A 519 4.52 3.83 -8.10
C GLN A 519 4.62 2.71 -7.07
N ALA A 520 5.48 2.80 -6.06
CA ALA A 520 5.63 1.71 -5.10
C ALA A 520 4.48 1.70 -4.07
N ASN A 521 4.24 0.56 -3.42
CA ASN A 521 3.35 0.54 -2.25
C ASN A 521 3.94 1.43 -1.14
N PRO A 522 3.14 2.27 -0.46
CA PRO A 522 3.69 3.30 0.43
C PRO A 522 4.26 2.75 1.75
N THR A 523 3.93 1.51 2.14
CA THR A 523 4.21 1.01 3.49
C THR A 523 5.68 1.04 3.87
N LEU A 524 6.59 0.61 3.00
CA LEU A 524 8.01 0.58 3.33
C LEU A 524 8.59 2.00 3.43
N THR A 525 8.17 2.91 2.55
CA THR A 525 8.56 4.33 2.60
C THR A 525 8.08 5.00 3.88
N VAL A 526 6.82 4.77 4.29
CA VAL A 526 6.29 5.32 5.55
C VAL A 526 6.98 4.70 6.76
N MET A 527 7.35 3.42 6.71
CA MET A 527 8.16 2.81 7.76
C MET A 527 9.55 3.47 7.84
N ALA A 528 10.21 3.76 6.71
CA ALA A 528 11.48 4.47 6.70
C ALA A 528 11.35 5.91 7.28
N LEU A 529 10.29 6.63 6.92
CA LEU A 529 9.95 7.93 7.53
C LEU A 529 9.74 7.82 9.04
N ALA A 530 9.10 6.75 9.51
CA ALA A 530 8.92 6.49 10.94
C ALA A 530 10.25 6.18 11.65
N MET A 531 11.19 5.46 11.01
CA MET A 531 12.53 5.24 11.58
C MET A 531 13.32 6.55 11.66
N ARG A 532 13.18 7.45 10.67
CA ARG A 532 13.73 8.81 10.70
C ARG A 532 13.16 9.62 11.87
N LEU A 533 11.83 9.57 12.05
CA LEU A 533 11.17 10.20 13.19
C LEU A 533 11.64 9.60 14.53
N ALA A 534 11.83 8.29 14.62
CA ALA A 534 12.32 7.62 15.82
C ALA A 534 13.70 8.15 16.22
N ALA A 535 14.63 8.30 15.26
CA ALA A 535 15.95 8.87 15.51
C ALA A 535 15.87 10.31 16.04
N LYS A 536 14.98 11.13 15.46
CA LYS A 536 14.73 12.50 15.93
C LYS A 536 14.19 12.53 17.37
N LEU A 537 13.15 11.74 17.66
CA LEU A 537 12.54 11.68 18.99
C LEU A 537 13.46 11.05 20.03
N ALA A 538 14.43 10.25 19.61
CA ALA A 538 15.45 9.68 20.48
C ALA A 538 16.59 10.64 20.82
N THR A 539 16.78 11.72 20.08
CA THR A 539 17.84 12.71 20.37
C THR A 539 17.46 13.50 21.63
N PRO A 540 18.32 13.57 22.67
CA PRO A 540 18.08 14.42 23.84
C PRO A 540 17.85 15.87 23.39
N ARG A 541 16.82 16.52 23.93
CA ARG A 541 16.63 17.96 23.75
C ARG A 541 17.62 18.75 24.61
#